data_AF-A0A1F8PPJ6-F1
#
_entry.id   AF-A0A1F8PPJ6-F1
#
_cell.length_a   1.000
_cell.length_b   1.000
_cell.length_c   1.000
_cell.angle_alpha   90.00
_cell.angle_beta   90.00
_cell.angle_gamma   90.00
#
_symmetry.space_group_name_H-M   'P 1'
#
loop_
_entity.id
_entity.type
_entity.pdbx_description
1 polymer ?
#
loop_
_entity_poly.entity_id
_entity_poly.type
_entity_poly.pdbx_seq_one_letter_code
_entity_poly.pdbx_strand_id
1 'polypeptide(L)'
;MVELPDSNLRNSPIRIIRPWRELTIFAWMVMELCWISLGYLFFSQFKPTVTFWQTLLIFGVMLFGSYLITRLAVILIVRDVIRRGILAVMILIFLAFSLILLNDPGDAGTLMELLNRPVRTFQDMFNLIPSEFLLLLFVLFVCWRGISKVGKLVGPEDVMGGFRLGVILLLIYGVVSRQSHTSTSVEMHLFLFAGLLALSSARISVISSLRGGQGIPFDRRWILGILMVILLVLWVSVFLMRAAGGQGGEIIASIVRGIVYVLALLLSPLLFLVMRIFIFLGQWVDIGRFFQILVNFANQLEALINEMIKNLEQIGNVQQWAFLEKIFGFLEFLKPFFLWAAILLFIGALLLIVRGQNWNERSEAEAEYQALADQDSIINHLRDALRKAFDKMAEGLGQVMRLRNARQLFGAMRIRRIYAHLMDLSARLDHPRPESKTPLEFLPNLEGLFPASKSELEMITAAYLRVRYGALPEDDEEIEVIESAWKRVSTRGQEMLKEVKTRK
;
A
#
# COMPACT_ATOMS: atom_id res chain seq x y z
N MET A 1 0.74 19.93 51.02
CA MET A 1 0.79 20.71 49.77
C MET A 1 1.58 19.91 48.77
N VAL A 2 0.88 19.22 47.87
CA VAL A 2 1.47 18.42 46.81
C VAL A 2 1.32 19.27 45.55
N GLU A 3 2.43 19.81 45.05
CA GLU A 3 2.45 20.58 43.80
C GLU A 3 1.94 19.68 42.67
N LEU A 4 0.83 20.10 42.06
CA LEU A 4 0.28 19.46 40.87
C LEU A 4 1.26 19.67 39.71
N PRO A 5 1.57 18.63 38.91
CA PRO A 5 2.45 18.78 37.77
C PRO A 5 1.81 19.69 36.73
N ASP A 6 2.55 20.73 36.41
CA ASP A 6 2.23 21.82 35.51
C ASP A 6 1.57 21.37 34.19
N SER A 7 0.43 21.98 33.88
CA SER A 7 -0.32 21.85 32.62
C SER A 7 0.38 22.46 31.38
N ASN A 8 1.71 22.65 31.44
CA ASN A 8 2.55 23.28 30.41
C ASN A 8 3.01 22.34 29.28
N LEU A 9 2.40 21.16 29.11
CA LEU A 9 2.73 20.22 28.02
C LEU A 9 2.31 20.69 26.61
N ARG A 10 1.62 21.82 26.48
CA ARG A 10 1.23 22.39 25.17
C ARG A 10 2.37 23.03 24.38
N ASN A 11 3.54 23.24 24.98
CA ASN A 11 4.70 23.86 24.35
C ASN A 11 5.91 22.92 24.27
N SER A 12 5.72 21.61 24.16
CA SER A 12 6.85 20.72 23.85
C SER A 12 7.42 21.12 22.47
N PRO A 13 8.66 21.65 22.41
CA PRO A 13 9.21 22.20 21.20
C PRO A 13 9.27 21.11 20.13
N ILE A 14 8.76 21.48 18.96
CA ILE A 14 8.92 20.86 17.63
C ILE A 14 9.87 19.66 17.68
N ARG A 15 9.26 18.46 17.67
CA ARG A 15 9.89 17.13 17.77
C ARG A 15 11.30 17.10 17.15
N ILE A 16 12.29 17.00 18.04
CA ILE A 16 13.71 16.74 17.76
C ILE A 16 13.82 15.65 16.69
N ILE A 17 14.56 15.93 15.62
CA ILE A 17 14.90 14.99 14.56
C ILE A 17 15.36 13.68 15.21
N ARG A 18 14.66 12.57 14.96
CA ARG A 18 15.06 11.24 15.43
C ARG A 18 15.92 10.60 14.34
N PRO A 19 17.27 10.66 14.44
CA PRO A 19 18.15 10.32 13.32
C PRO A 19 18.01 8.86 12.89
N TRP A 20 17.79 7.93 13.82
CA TRP A 20 17.50 6.53 13.51
C TRP A 20 16.25 6.36 12.65
N ARG A 21 15.18 7.11 12.94
CA ARG A 21 13.95 7.09 12.15
C ARG A 21 14.18 7.63 10.75
N GLU A 22 14.91 8.73 10.62
CA GLU A 22 15.22 9.29 9.30
C GLU A 22 16.08 8.35 8.46
N LEU A 23 17.09 7.73 9.09
CA LEU A 23 17.91 6.70 8.44
C LEU A 23 17.04 5.53 7.96
N THR A 24 16.08 5.07 8.76
CA THR A 24 15.12 4.04 8.37
C THR A 24 14.32 4.44 7.14
N ILE A 25 13.71 5.63 7.16
CA ILE A 25 12.89 6.11 6.04
C ILE A 25 13.75 6.21 4.78
N PHE A 26 14.94 6.79 4.86
CA PHE A 26 15.84 6.93 3.72
C PHE A 26 16.28 5.57 3.17
N ALA A 27 16.74 4.66 4.03
CA ALA A 27 17.14 3.32 3.61
C ALA A 27 15.96 2.54 2.99
N TRP A 28 14.76 2.67 3.58
CA TRP A 28 13.55 2.05 3.05
C TRP A 28 13.17 2.60 1.67
N MET A 29 13.33 3.91 1.47
CA MET A 29 13.11 4.57 0.19
C MET A 29 14.11 4.12 -0.89
N VAL A 30 15.41 3.99 -0.57
CA VAL A 30 16.41 3.43 -1.49
C VAL A 30 16.09 1.98 -1.86
N MET A 31 15.69 1.18 -0.87
CA MET A 31 15.28 -0.20 -1.10
C MET A 31 14.08 -0.27 -2.07
N GLU A 32 13.08 0.59 -1.91
CA GLU A 32 11.94 0.63 -2.82
C GLU A 32 12.32 1.08 -4.23
N LEU A 33 13.18 2.09 -4.34
CA LEU A 33 13.66 2.60 -5.62
C LEU A 33 14.35 1.51 -6.46
N CYS A 34 15.03 0.56 -5.84
CA CYS A 34 15.71 -0.52 -6.56
C CYS A 34 14.72 -1.35 -7.39
N TRP A 35 13.64 -1.86 -6.79
CA TRP A 35 12.67 -2.67 -7.52
C TRP A 35 11.74 -1.83 -8.41
N ILE A 36 11.47 -0.58 -8.04
CA ILE A 36 10.69 0.35 -8.90
C ILE A 36 11.46 0.64 -10.20
N SER A 37 12.76 0.92 -10.09
CA SER A 37 13.60 1.24 -11.25
C SER A 37 13.75 0.03 -12.18
N LEU A 38 13.93 -1.17 -11.62
CA LEU A 38 13.94 -2.42 -12.38
C LEU A 38 12.58 -2.71 -13.02
N GLY A 39 11.49 -2.45 -12.31
CA GLY A 39 10.14 -2.58 -12.86
C GLY A 39 9.93 -1.65 -14.06
N TYR A 40 10.37 -0.40 -13.98
CA TYR A 40 10.32 0.52 -15.11
C TYR A 40 11.15 -0.01 -16.29
N LEU A 41 12.40 -0.40 -16.05
CA LEU A 41 13.27 -0.96 -17.09
C LEU A 41 12.64 -2.17 -17.78
N PHE A 42 12.03 -3.07 -17.00
CA PHE A 42 11.31 -4.23 -17.49
C PHE A 42 10.19 -3.87 -18.46
N PHE A 43 9.33 -2.91 -18.11
CA PHE A 43 8.25 -2.48 -19.01
C PHE A 43 8.74 -1.60 -20.18
N SER A 44 9.90 -0.97 -20.04
CA SER A 44 10.51 -0.11 -21.07
C SER A 44 11.38 -0.86 -22.08
N GLN A 45 11.46 -2.19 -22.04
CA GLN A 45 12.35 -3.01 -22.87
C GLN A 45 12.26 -2.73 -24.39
N PHE A 46 11.21 -2.06 -24.85
CA PHE A 46 11.04 -1.61 -26.24
C PHE A 46 11.94 -0.40 -26.63
N LYS A 47 12.56 0.31 -25.69
CA LYS A 47 13.49 1.43 -25.93
C LYS A 47 14.72 1.33 -24.99
N PRO A 48 15.81 0.64 -25.38
CA PRO A 48 16.93 0.30 -24.48
C PRO A 48 17.91 1.45 -24.20
N THR A 49 17.50 2.72 -24.30
CA THR A 49 18.41 3.87 -24.16
C THR A 49 18.75 4.21 -22.70
N VAL A 50 17.91 3.79 -21.75
CA VAL A 50 18.04 4.18 -20.34
C VAL A 50 18.72 3.11 -19.49
N THR A 51 19.73 3.53 -18.71
CA THR A 51 20.43 2.65 -17.76
C THR A 51 19.74 2.60 -16.39
N PHE A 52 19.95 1.52 -15.63
CA PHE A 52 19.44 1.40 -14.25
C PHE A 52 19.84 2.58 -13.37
N TRP A 53 21.10 3.02 -13.43
CA TRP A 53 21.60 4.11 -12.60
C TRP A 53 20.93 5.45 -12.91
N GLN A 54 20.64 5.71 -14.18
CA GLN A 54 19.89 6.92 -14.58
C GLN A 54 18.47 6.87 -14.03
N THR A 55 17.75 5.77 -14.21
CA THR A 55 16.40 5.59 -13.67
C THR A 55 16.39 5.72 -12.14
N LEU A 56 17.31 5.04 -11.46
CA LEU A 56 17.46 5.08 -10.01
C LEU A 56 17.71 6.50 -9.50
N LEU A 57 18.59 7.25 -10.17
CA LEU A 57 18.90 8.63 -9.81
C LEU A 57 17.72 9.55 -10.03
N ILE A 58 17.06 9.47 -11.18
CA ILE A 58 15.92 10.33 -11.54
C ILE A 58 14.73 10.05 -10.60
N PHE A 59 14.32 8.79 -10.46
CA PHE A 59 13.27 8.42 -9.51
C PHE A 59 13.69 8.67 -8.07
N GLY A 60 14.98 8.56 -7.74
CA GLY A 60 15.52 8.96 -6.45
C GLY A 60 15.25 10.43 -6.16
N VAL A 61 15.66 11.34 -7.05
CA VAL A 61 15.41 12.78 -6.89
C VAL A 61 13.92 13.07 -6.71
N MET A 62 13.05 12.40 -7.46
CA MET A 62 11.59 12.59 -7.34
C MET A 62 11.03 12.07 -6.01
N LEU A 63 11.46 10.88 -5.58
CA LEU A 63 10.99 10.23 -4.37
C LEU A 63 11.44 10.98 -3.12
N PHE A 64 12.74 11.30 -3.04
CA PHE A 64 13.30 12.07 -1.93
C PHE A 64 12.82 13.52 -1.96
N GLY A 65 12.71 14.14 -3.15
CA GLY A 65 12.17 15.50 -3.31
C GLY A 65 10.73 15.61 -2.83
N SER A 66 9.86 14.67 -3.23
CA SER A 66 8.47 14.64 -2.77
C SER A 66 8.33 14.40 -1.26
N TYR A 67 9.16 13.54 -0.68
CA TYR A 67 9.25 13.37 0.78
C TYR A 67 9.68 14.68 1.49
N LEU A 68 10.76 15.30 1.04
CA LEU A 68 11.32 16.51 1.65
C LEU A 68 10.36 17.70 1.56
N ILE A 69 9.76 17.94 0.39
CA ILE A 69 8.81 19.05 0.19
C ILE A 69 7.57 18.85 1.07
N THR A 70 7.02 17.63 1.11
CA THR A 70 5.86 17.32 1.95
C THR A 70 6.20 17.50 3.43
N ARG A 71 7.38 17.04 3.86
CA ARG A 71 7.86 17.19 5.22
C ARG A 71 8.07 18.66 5.60
N LEU A 72 8.70 19.45 4.74
CA LEU A 72 8.88 20.89 4.95
C LEU A 72 7.53 21.60 5.06
N ALA A 73 6.55 21.25 4.23
CA ALA A 73 5.20 21.82 4.31
C ALA A 73 4.51 21.52 5.65
N VAL A 74 4.74 20.33 6.23
CA VAL A 74 4.25 19.97 7.57
C VAL A 74 4.98 20.77 8.66
N ILE A 75 6.31 20.89 8.58
CA ILE A 75 7.12 21.65 9.54
C ILE A 75 6.72 23.14 9.54
N LEU A 76 6.47 23.71 8.36
CA LEU A 76 6.06 25.10 8.18
C LEU A 76 4.56 25.35 8.46
N ILE A 77 3.79 24.33 8.85
CA ILE A 77 2.35 24.42 9.16
C ILE A 77 1.58 25.11 8.01
N VAL A 78 1.90 24.73 6.78
CA VAL A 78 1.29 25.32 5.58
C VAL A 78 -0.19 24.94 5.50
N ARG A 79 -1.06 25.90 5.14
CA ARG A 79 -2.50 25.65 4.93
C ARG A 79 -2.72 24.55 3.88
N ASP A 80 -3.71 23.70 4.10
CA ASP A 80 -4.01 22.53 3.24
C ASP A 80 -4.22 22.86 1.75
N VAL A 81 -4.76 24.06 1.44
CA VAL A 81 -4.93 24.50 0.04
C VAL A 81 -3.57 24.78 -0.62
N ILE A 82 -2.69 25.49 0.08
CA ILE A 82 -1.36 25.85 -0.42
C ILE A 82 -0.50 24.59 -0.54
N ARG A 83 -0.55 23.69 0.46
CA ARG A 83 0.15 22.41 0.42
C ARG A 83 -0.23 21.58 -0.81
N ARG A 84 -1.52 21.50 -1.15
CA ARG A 84 -2.00 20.81 -2.36
C ARG A 84 -1.51 21.49 -3.64
N GLY A 85 -1.51 22.83 -3.68
CA GLY A 85 -0.96 23.58 -4.80
C GLY A 85 0.52 23.28 -5.04
N ILE A 86 1.34 23.30 -3.97
CA ILE A 86 2.77 22.98 -4.03
C ILE A 86 3.00 21.55 -4.54
N LEU A 87 2.26 20.57 -4.01
CA LEU A 87 2.39 19.17 -4.44
C LEU A 87 1.96 18.97 -5.90
N ALA A 88 0.89 19.62 -6.35
CA ALA A 88 0.46 19.56 -7.74
C ALA A 88 1.51 20.13 -8.69
N VAL A 89 2.06 21.31 -8.37
CA VAL A 89 3.14 21.94 -9.14
C VAL A 89 4.39 21.06 -9.18
N MET A 90 4.78 20.48 -8.05
CA MET A 90 5.92 19.57 -7.97
C MET A 90 5.72 18.32 -8.84
N ILE A 91 4.53 17.70 -8.81
CA ILE A 91 4.22 16.53 -9.64
C ILE A 91 4.32 16.89 -11.14
N LEU A 92 3.78 18.05 -11.54
CA LEU A 92 3.89 18.54 -12.92
C LEU A 92 5.34 18.74 -13.34
N ILE A 93 6.18 19.32 -12.47
CA ILE A 93 7.61 19.48 -12.71
C ILE A 93 8.30 18.12 -12.88
N PHE A 94 8.00 17.15 -12.01
CA PHE A 94 8.57 15.81 -12.11
C PHE A 94 8.12 15.07 -13.36
N LEU A 95 6.86 15.19 -13.77
CA LEU A 95 6.38 14.64 -15.03
C LEU A 95 7.12 15.24 -16.22
N ALA A 96 7.21 16.57 -16.32
CA ALA A 96 7.96 17.22 -17.40
C ALA A 96 9.45 16.81 -17.40
N PHE A 97 10.09 16.80 -16.24
CA PHE A 97 11.51 16.43 -16.10
C PHE A 97 11.78 14.97 -16.46
N SER A 98 10.92 14.05 -16.03
CA SER A 98 11.01 12.62 -16.40
C SER A 98 10.90 12.39 -17.90
N LEU A 99 9.94 13.05 -18.57
CA LEU A 99 9.75 12.93 -20.02
C LEU A 99 10.98 13.43 -20.78
N ILE A 100 11.59 14.52 -20.34
CA ILE A 100 12.80 15.08 -20.96
C ILE A 100 14.00 14.14 -20.79
N LEU A 101 14.22 13.61 -19.59
CA LEU A 101 15.42 12.84 -19.30
C LEU A 101 15.36 11.36 -19.71
N LEU A 102 14.16 10.75 -19.70
CA LEU A 102 14.01 9.31 -19.89
C LEU A 102 13.45 8.90 -21.25
N ASN A 103 12.75 9.77 -21.99
CA ASN A 103 12.07 9.35 -23.22
C ASN A 103 12.94 9.44 -24.48
N ASP A 104 13.82 10.44 -24.59
CA ASP A 104 14.95 10.47 -25.55
C ASP A 104 15.79 11.74 -25.32
N PRO A 105 17.08 11.65 -24.95
CA PRO A 105 17.90 12.83 -24.65
C PRO A 105 18.12 13.78 -25.83
N GLY A 106 17.87 13.33 -27.06
CA GLY A 106 18.16 14.06 -28.30
C GLY A 106 17.00 14.86 -28.89
N ASP A 107 15.78 14.68 -28.39
CA ASP A 107 14.57 15.25 -29.00
C ASP A 107 13.97 16.33 -28.10
N ALA A 108 14.60 17.52 -28.14
CA ALA A 108 14.19 18.70 -27.38
C ALA A 108 12.98 19.39 -28.02
N GLY A 109 11.85 18.68 -28.11
CA GLY A 109 10.56 19.27 -28.46
C GLY A 109 10.11 20.30 -27.42
N THR A 110 9.21 21.22 -27.82
CA THR A 110 8.57 22.16 -26.90
C THR A 110 7.88 21.44 -25.73
N LEU A 111 7.84 22.06 -24.54
CA LEU A 111 7.23 21.44 -23.34
C LEU A 111 5.79 20.95 -23.58
N MET A 112 5.01 21.70 -24.36
CA MET A 112 3.65 21.32 -24.72
C MET A 112 3.60 20.09 -25.65
N GLU A 113 4.60 19.94 -26.51
CA GLU A 113 4.73 18.77 -27.37
C GLU A 113 5.12 17.53 -26.58
N LEU A 114 6.07 17.65 -25.64
CA LEU A 114 6.45 16.57 -24.74
C LEU A 114 5.27 16.10 -23.88
N LEU A 115 4.43 17.03 -23.38
CA LEU A 115 3.27 16.67 -22.58
C LEU A 115 2.16 15.98 -23.40
N ASN A 116 2.06 16.31 -24.68
CA ASN A 116 1.09 15.71 -25.61
C ASN A 116 1.61 14.43 -26.29
N ARG A 117 2.91 14.12 -26.23
CA ARG A 117 3.47 12.87 -26.78
C ARG A 117 2.78 11.60 -26.26
N PRO A 118 2.58 11.40 -24.94
CA PRO A 118 1.86 10.23 -24.44
C PRO A 118 0.49 10.06 -25.10
N VAL A 119 -0.21 11.18 -25.36
CA VAL A 119 -1.53 11.21 -26.00
C VAL A 119 -1.43 10.78 -27.47
N ARG A 120 -0.43 11.29 -28.20
CA ARG A 120 -0.17 10.93 -29.61
C ARG A 120 0.27 9.48 -29.75
N THR A 121 1.20 9.01 -28.92
CA THR A 121 1.68 7.61 -28.97
C THR A 121 0.59 6.62 -28.61
N PHE A 122 -0.41 7.02 -27.81
CA PHE A 122 -1.57 6.17 -27.50
C PHE A 122 -2.56 6.02 -28.66
N GLN A 123 -2.47 6.87 -29.68
CA GLN A 123 -3.28 6.74 -30.90
C GLN A 123 -2.77 5.60 -31.79
N ASP A 124 -1.51 5.19 -31.67
CA ASP A 124 -0.97 4.04 -32.41
C ASP A 124 -1.61 2.73 -31.93
N MET A 125 -2.48 2.16 -32.77
CA MET A 125 -3.21 0.92 -32.46
C MET A 125 -2.30 -0.29 -32.18
N PHE A 126 -1.08 -0.29 -32.72
CA PHE A 126 -0.15 -1.40 -32.58
C PHE A 126 0.62 -1.42 -31.26
N ASN A 127 0.60 -0.31 -30.50
CA ASN A 127 1.33 -0.21 -29.25
C ASN A 127 0.35 -0.22 -28.07
N LEU A 128 -0.02 -1.42 -27.59
CA LEU A 128 -1.05 -1.60 -26.55
C LEU A 128 -0.76 -0.79 -25.26
N ILE A 129 0.50 -0.57 -24.92
CA ILE A 129 0.90 0.20 -23.73
C ILE A 129 2.11 1.07 -24.08
N PRO A 130 1.92 2.36 -24.42
CA PRO A 130 3.02 3.27 -24.69
C PRO A 130 3.98 3.41 -23.51
N SER A 131 5.28 3.40 -23.79
CA SER A 131 6.35 3.59 -22.81
C SER A 131 6.21 4.89 -22.01
N GLU A 132 5.71 5.93 -22.66
CA GLU A 132 5.48 7.26 -22.12
C GLU A 132 4.37 7.21 -21.07
N PHE A 133 3.30 6.46 -21.33
CA PHE A 133 2.22 6.28 -20.36
C PHE A 133 2.70 5.52 -19.12
N LEU A 134 3.48 4.46 -19.31
CA LEU A 134 4.12 3.74 -18.21
C LEU A 134 5.02 4.67 -17.39
N LEU A 135 5.83 5.50 -18.05
CA LEU A 135 6.68 6.48 -17.38
C LEU A 135 5.86 7.44 -16.51
N LEU A 136 4.76 8.01 -17.02
CA LEU A 136 3.87 8.86 -16.24
C LEU A 136 3.33 8.12 -15.00
N LEU A 137 2.92 6.86 -15.16
CA LEU A 137 2.41 6.03 -14.07
C LEU A 137 3.49 5.78 -13.01
N PHE A 138 4.71 5.43 -13.42
CA PHE A 138 5.83 5.24 -12.52
C PHE A 138 6.20 6.52 -11.77
N VAL A 139 6.22 7.68 -12.44
CA VAL A 139 6.49 8.97 -11.80
C VAL A 139 5.43 9.30 -10.77
N LEU A 140 4.14 9.14 -11.11
CA LEU A 140 3.03 9.35 -10.17
C LEU A 140 3.11 8.38 -8.99
N PHE A 141 3.44 7.11 -9.24
CA PHE A 141 3.65 6.10 -8.21
C PHE A 141 4.81 6.47 -7.27
N VAL A 142 5.96 6.89 -7.81
CA VAL A 142 7.15 7.33 -7.06
C VAL A 142 6.84 8.54 -6.18
N CYS A 143 6.13 9.55 -6.72
CA CYS A 143 5.68 10.72 -5.97
C CYS A 143 4.73 10.31 -4.84
N TRP A 144 3.76 9.47 -5.15
CA TRP A 144 2.82 8.95 -4.15
C TRP A 144 3.55 8.21 -3.03
N ARG A 145 4.53 7.36 -3.37
CA ARG A 145 5.36 6.66 -2.38
C ARG A 145 6.07 7.65 -1.47
N GLY A 146 6.77 8.65 -2.01
CA GLY A 146 7.48 9.66 -1.21
C GLY A 146 6.56 10.45 -0.26
N ILE A 147 5.40 10.88 -0.75
CA ILE A 147 4.39 11.60 0.05
C ILE A 147 3.80 10.71 1.15
N SER A 148 3.53 9.44 0.84
CA SER A 148 2.87 8.50 1.77
C SER A 148 3.70 8.15 3.02
N LYS A 149 5.03 8.41 3.00
CA LYS A 149 5.94 8.15 4.12
C LYS A 149 5.93 9.28 5.15
N VAL A 150 5.45 10.47 4.81
CA VAL A 150 5.39 11.58 5.77
C VAL A 150 4.30 11.31 6.81
N GLY A 151 4.63 11.49 8.09
CA GLY A 151 3.71 11.32 9.23
C GLY A 151 3.62 9.89 9.77
N LYS A 152 4.00 8.87 9.01
CA LYS A 152 3.95 7.47 9.47
C LYS A 152 5.07 7.17 10.47
N LEU A 153 4.69 6.54 11.59
CA LEU A 153 5.66 5.89 12.48
C LEU A 153 6.15 4.63 11.77
N VAL A 154 7.36 4.67 11.23
CA VAL A 154 7.92 3.53 10.50
C VAL A 154 8.38 2.47 11.48
N GLY A 155 7.59 1.40 11.61
CA GLY A 155 7.93 0.22 12.41
C GLY A 155 8.76 -0.80 11.61
N PRO A 156 9.42 -1.76 12.30
CA PRO A 156 10.10 -2.89 11.66
C PRO A 156 9.17 -3.72 10.77
N GLU A 157 7.89 -3.82 11.14
CA GLU A 157 6.89 -4.56 10.39
C GLU A 157 6.59 -3.94 9.03
N ASP A 158 6.45 -2.61 8.97
CA ASP A 158 6.25 -1.88 7.72
C ASP A 158 7.43 -2.08 6.75
N VAL A 159 8.64 -1.96 7.28
CA VAL A 159 9.88 -2.15 6.52
C VAL A 159 9.99 -3.60 6.04
N MET A 160 9.69 -4.58 6.91
CA MET A 160 9.68 -6.00 6.56
C MET A 160 8.65 -6.31 5.46
N GLY A 161 7.45 -5.71 5.53
CA GLY A 161 6.43 -5.84 4.49
C GLY A 161 6.93 -5.31 3.14
N GLY A 162 7.54 -4.11 3.15
CA GLY A 162 8.18 -3.53 1.96
C GLY A 162 9.33 -4.38 1.42
N PHE A 163 10.15 -4.95 2.30
CA PHE A 163 11.26 -5.83 1.95
C PHE A 163 10.77 -7.12 1.27
N ARG A 164 9.76 -7.78 1.83
CA ARG A 164 9.16 -8.99 1.25
C ARG A 164 8.56 -8.72 -0.13
N LEU A 165 7.82 -7.63 -0.29
CA LEU A 165 7.29 -7.20 -1.59
C LEU A 165 8.42 -7.00 -2.59
N GLY A 166 9.48 -6.28 -2.20
CA GLY A 166 10.65 -6.05 -3.04
C GLY A 166 11.34 -7.35 -3.46
N VAL A 167 11.51 -8.31 -2.55
CA VAL A 167 12.07 -9.65 -2.87
C VAL A 167 11.20 -10.39 -3.89
N ILE A 168 9.87 -10.39 -3.70
CA ILE A 168 8.94 -11.04 -4.65
C ILE A 168 9.05 -10.38 -6.03
N LEU A 169 9.05 -9.05 -6.09
CA LEU A 169 9.15 -8.31 -7.35
C LEU A 169 10.50 -8.52 -8.04
N LEU A 170 11.60 -8.57 -7.29
CA LEU A 170 12.92 -8.89 -7.82
C LEU A 170 13.02 -10.34 -8.32
N LEU A 171 12.34 -11.28 -7.65
CA LEU A 171 12.27 -12.67 -8.09
C LEU A 171 11.50 -12.77 -9.41
N ILE A 172 10.31 -12.15 -9.49
CA ILE A 172 9.52 -12.07 -10.73
C ILE A 172 10.38 -11.45 -11.84
N TYR A 173 11.04 -10.32 -11.56
CA TYR A 173 11.95 -9.69 -12.51
C TYR A 173 13.05 -10.65 -12.95
N GLY A 174 13.74 -11.34 -12.04
CA GLY A 174 14.81 -12.29 -12.36
C GLY A 174 14.33 -13.49 -13.20
N VAL A 175 13.11 -13.97 -12.98
CA VAL A 175 12.52 -15.07 -13.76
C VAL A 175 12.18 -14.61 -15.18
N VAL A 176 11.56 -13.44 -15.33
CA VAL A 176 11.11 -12.96 -16.65
C VAL A 176 12.27 -12.35 -17.46
N SER A 177 13.20 -11.66 -16.80
CA SER A 177 14.35 -11.02 -17.45
C SER A 177 15.48 -11.99 -17.85
N ARG A 178 15.33 -13.31 -17.60
CA ARG A 178 16.32 -14.33 -17.97
C ARG A 178 16.71 -14.28 -19.46
N GLN A 179 15.84 -13.74 -20.32
CA GLN A 179 16.06 -13.60 -21.76
C GLN A 179 16.80 -12.32 -22.17
N SER A 180 16.84 -11.31 -21.30
CA SER A 180 17.56 -10.05 -21.53
C SER A 180 18.87 -10.07 -20.74
N HIS A 181 20.02 -10.19 -21.42
CA HIS A 181 21.37 -10.31 -20.85
C HIS A 181 21.87 -9.07 -20.05
N THR A 182 20.98 -8.18 -19.59
CA THR A 182 21.33 -6.85 -19.09
C THR A 182 21.29 -6.68 -17.58
N SER A 183 20.94 -7.71 -16.78
CA SER A 183 20.90 -7.51 -15.32
C SER A 183 22.29 -7.60 -14.69
N THR A 184 22.75 -6.46 -14.17
CA THR A 184 23.94 -6.35 -13.32
C THR A 184 23.58 -6.79 -11.90
N SER A 185 24.29 -7.75 -11.31
CA SER A 185 24.00 -8.20 -9.94
C SER A 185 23.94 -7.06 -8.90
N VAL A 186 24.55 -5.91 -9.18
CA VAL A 186 24.62 -4.73 -8.31
C VAL A 186 23.26 -4.24 -7.82
N GLU A 187 22.20 -4.30 -8.64
CA GLU A 187 20.87 -3.81 -8.23
C GLU A 187 20.31 -4.58 -7.04
N MET A 188 20.49 -5.91 -7.04
CA MET A 188 20.04 -6.79 -5.96
C MET A 188 20.84 -6.56 -4.68
N HIS A 189 22.14 -6.26 -4.79
CA HIS A 189 22.99 -5.98 -3.63
C HIS A 189 22.64 -4.63 -3.00
N LEU A 190 22.37 -3.60 -3.82
CA LEU A 190 21.91 -2.32 -3.33
C LEU A 190 20.54 -2.44 -2.63
N PHE A 191 19.62 -3.22 -3.21
CA PHE A 191 18.35 -3.54 -2.57
C PHE A 191 18.55 -4.20 -1.21
N LEU A 192 19.38 -5.25 -1.14
CA LEU A 192 19.62 -5.99 0.10
C LEU A 192 20.31 -5.11 1.16
N PHE A 193 21.31 -4.32 0.75
CA PHE A 193 21.98 -3.35 1.62
C PHE A 193 20.98 -2.38 2.25
N ALA A 194 20.17 -1.72 1.41
CA ALA A 194 19.21 -0.73 1.84
C ALA A 194 18.10 -1.34 2.70
N GLY A 195 17.64 -2.54 2.37
CA GLY A 195 16.63 -3.26 3.13
C GLY A 195 17.10 -3.70 4.52
N LEU A 196 18.31 -4.26 4.62
CA LEU A 196 18.90 -4.63 5.91
C LEU A 196 19.16 -3.38 6.78
N LEU A 197 19.67 -2.30 6.17
CA LEU A 197 19.90 -1.04 6.87
C LEU A 197 18.59 -0.49 7.44
N ALA A 198 17.53 -0.46 6.63
CA ALA A 198 16.20 -0.01 7.04
C ALA A 198 15.63 -0.86 8.19
N LEU A 199 15.76 -2.18 8.12
CA LEU A 199 15.22 -3.08 9.14
C LEU A 199 15.97 -2.92 10.47
N SER A 200 17.30 -2.85 10.42
CA SER A 200 18.14 -2.62 11.60
C SER A 200 17.84 -1.28 12.26
N SER A 201 17.77 -0.20 11.47
CA SER A 201 17.49 1.14 12.01
C SER A 201 16.04 1.28 12.52
N ALA A 202 15.06 0.62 11.88
CA ALA A 202 13.67 0.58 12.35
C ALA A 202 13.58 -0.05 13.74
N ARG A 203 14.26 -1.19 13.92
CA ARG A 203 14.28 -1.91 15.19
C ARG A 203 14.93 -1.08 16.30
N ILE A 204 16.05 -0.42 16.01
CA ILE A 204 16.72 0.49 16.96
C ILE A 204 15.81 1.66 17.31
N SER A 205 15.12 2.24 16.32
CA SER A 205 14.18 3.34 16.52
C SER A 205 13.05 2.94 17.50
N VAL A 206 12.43 1.77 17.32
CA VAL A 206 11.35 1.28 18.20
C VAL A 206 11.86 0.92 19.59
N ILE A 207 13.02 0.25 19.70
CA ILE A 207 13.60 -0.08 21.02
C ILE A 207 13.92 1.20 21.80
N SER A 208 14.38 2.26 21.12
CA SER A 208 14.69 3.54 21.75
C SER A 208 13.44 4.27 22.29
N SER A 209 12.26 4.03 21.73
CA SER A 209 11.02 4.65 22.19
C SER A 209 10.35 3.89 23.34
N LEU A 210 10.52 2.57 23.44
CA LEU A 210 9.83 1.75 24.45
C LEU A 210 10.46 1.76 25.84
N ARG A 211 11.73 2.18 26.00
CA ARG A 211 12.50 2.03 27.26
C ARG A 211 12.60 3.26 28.15
N GLY A 212 11.67 4.20 28.07
CA GLY A 212 11.51 5.22 29.12
C GLY A 212 12.71 6.16 29.37
N GLY A 213 13.53 6.47 28.36
CA GLY A 213 14.32 7.72 28.36
C GLY A 213 15.81 7.64 28.03
N GLN A 214 16.46 6.47 28.10
CA GLN A 214 17.85 6.36 27.60
C GLN A 214 17.84 5.96 26.12
N GLY A 215 17.64 6.97 25.26
CA GLY A 215 17.74 6.80 23.81
C GLY A 215 19.12 6.26 23.43
N ILE A 216 19.16 5.26 22.54
CA ILE A 216 20.41 4.77 21.98
C ILE A 216 21.06 5.93 21.20
N PRO A 217 22.25 6.41 21.60
CA PRO A 217 22.87 7.56 20.95
C PRO A 217 23.16 7.24 19.49
N PHE A 218 22.94 8.22 18.61
CA PHE A 218 23.31 8.14 17.21
C PHE A 218 24.83 8.34 17.07
N ASP A 219 25.59 7.35 17.54
CA ASP A 219 27.06 7.35 17.53
C ASP A 219 27.59 6.64 16.27
N ARG A 220 28.71 7.15 15.73
CA ARG A 220 29.42 6.58 14.59
C ARG A 220 29.77 5.12 14.81
N ARG A 221 30.04 4.72 16.06
CA ARG A 221 30.34 3.32 16.44
C ARG A 221 29.18 2.38 16.11
N TRP A 222 27.94 2.77 16.40
CA TRP A 222 26.75 1.97 16.08
C TRP A 222 26.52 1.87 14.58
N ILE A 223 26.66 2.99 13.86
CA ILE A 223 26.50 3.02 12.39
C ILE A 223 27.55 2.13 11.74
N LEU A 224 28.82 2.25 12.14
CA LEU A 224 29.91 1.41 11.62
C LEU A 224 29.70 -0.07 11.95
N GLY A 225 29.24 -0.40 13.15
CA GLY A 225 28.93 -1.78 13.53
C GLY A 225 27.84 -2.40 12.65
N ILE A 226 26.73 -1.68 12.45
CA ILE A 226 25.63 -2.13 11.57
C ILE A 226 26.13 -2.27 10.14
N LEU A 227 26.84 -1.26 9.63
CA LEU A 227 27.36 -1.25 8.27
C LEU A 227 28.35 -2.39 8.03
N MET A 228 29.24 -2.67 8.98
CA MET A 228 30.18 -3.80 8.92
C MET A 228 29.46 -5.15 8.86
N VAL A 229 28.42 -5.35 9.68
CA VAL A 229 27.62 -6.58 9.65
C VAL A 229 26.88 -6.72 8.32
N ILE A 230 26.27 -5.64 7.81
CA ILE A 230 25.58 -5.67 6.50
C ILE A 230 26.57 -5.98 5.38
N LEU A 231 27.75 -5.34 5.36
CA LEU A 231 28.80 -5.61 4.38
C LEU A 231 29.31 -7.05 4.47
N LEU A 232 29.46 -7.60 5.67
CA LEU A 232 29.81 -9.01 5.87
C LEU A 232 28.75 -9.93 5.27
N VAL A 233 27.47 -9.68 5.53
CA VAL A 233 26.35 -10.45 4.97
C VAL A 233 26.35 -10.37 3.44
N LEU A 234 26.55 -9.18 2.86
CA LEU A 234 26.64 -8.98 1.41
C LEU A 234 27.85 -9.70 0.82
N TRP A 235 29.01 -9.63 1.48
CA TRP A 235 30.22 -10.33 1.05
C TRP A 235 30.01 -11.85 1.04
N VAL A 236 29.41 -12.40 2.10
CA VAL A 236 29.04 -13.82 2.16
C VAL A 236 28.03 -14.16 1.06
N SER A 237 27.04 -13.29 0.79
CA SER A 237 26.07 -13.49 -0.29
C SER A 237 26.73 -13.52 -1.67
N VAL A 238 27.63 -12.58 -1.98
CA VAL A 238 28.41 -12.57 -3.24
C VAL A 238 29.30 -13.81 -3.33
N PHE A 239 29.96 -14.18 -2.24
CA PHE A 239 30.82 -15.36 -2.18
C PHE A 239 30.02 -16.63 -2.45
N LEU A 240 28.88 -16.80 -1.79
CA LEU A 240 27.96 -17.92 -2.03
C LEU A 240 27.42 -17.92 -3.45
N MET A 241 27.05 -16.75 -4.01
CA MET A 241 26.60 -16.63 -5.39
C MET A 241 27.68 -17.04 -6.38
N ARG A 242 28.95 -16.65 -6.16
CA ARG A 242 30.07 -17.06 -7.03
C ARG A 242 30.41 -18.54 -6.85
N ALA A 243 30.42 -19.05 -5.63
CA ALA A 243 30.63 -20.47 -5.35
C ALA A 243 29.51 -21.33 -5.98
N ALA A 244 28.27 -20.85 -5.91
CA ALA A 244 27.11 -21.39 -6.58
C ALA A 244 27.03 -21.06 -8.08
N GLY A 245 27.90 -20.23 -8.63
CA GLY A 245 28.01 -20.00 -10.08
C GLY A 245 28.94 -21.00 -10.76
N GLY A 246 29.88 -21.59 -10.01
CA GLY A 246 30.76 -22.66 -10.47
C GLY A 246 30.11 -24.05 -10.36
N GLN A 247 30.89 -25.06 -9.95
CA GLN A 247 30.40 -26.44 -9.77
C GLN A 247 29.22 -26.55 -8.78
N GLY A 248 29.15 -25.68 -7.78
CA GLY A 248 28.01 -25.62 -6.85
C GLY A 248 26.69 -25.26 -7.53
N GLY A 249 26.75 -24.50 -8.64
CA GLY A 249 25.59 -24.14 -9.44
C GLY A 249 25.00 -25.32 -10.18
N GLU A 250 25.85 -26.21 -10.68
CA GLU A 250 25.38 -27.45 -11.29
C GLU A 250 24.71 -28.36 -10.25
N ILE A 251 25.22 -28.41 -9.03
CA ILE A 251 24.60 -29.17 -7.93
C ILE A 251 23.24 -28.57 -7.57
N ILE A 252 23.15 -27.27 -7.32
CA ILE A 252 21.89 -26.59 -6.98
C ILE A 252 20.89 -26.69 -8.14
N ALA A 253 21.34 -26.46 -9.38
CA ALA A 253 20.49 -26.62 -10.56
C ALA A 253 20.03 -28.07 -10.74
N SER A 254 20.84 -29.06 -10.36
CA SER A 254 20.46 -30.47 -10.39
C SER A 254 19.46 -30.81 -9.27
N ILE A 255 19.62 -30.26 -8.07
CA ILE A 255 18.64 -30.39 -6.99
C ILE A 255 17.31 -29.72 -7.37
N VAL A 256 17.34 -28.49 -7.88
CA VAL A 256 16.13 -27.77 -8.33
C VAL A 256 15.47 -28.50 -9.48
N ARG A 257 16.23 -28.97 -10.50
CA ARG A 257 15.69 -29.83 -11.56
C ARG A 257 15.07 -31.10 -10.97
N GLY A 258 15.73 -31.74 -10.01
CA GLY A 258 15.20 -32.91 -9.29
C GLY A 258 13.89 -32.61 -8.57
N ILE A 259 13.80 -31.50 -7.82
CA ILE A 259 12.58 -31.06 -7.17
C ILE A 259 11.49 -30.78 -8.21
N VAL A 260 11.81 -30.10 -9.31
CA VAL A 260 10.86 -29.83 -10.40
C VAL A 260 10.38 -31.14 -11.03
N TYR A 261 11.26 -32.12 -11.24
CA TYR A 261 10.86 -33.44 -11.74
C TYR A 261 10.01 -34.21 -10.74
N VAL A 262 10.33 -34.19 -9.44
CA VAL A 262 9.52 -34.80 -8.38
C VAL A 262 8.16 -34.12 -8.28
N LEU A 263 8.13 -32.78 -8.33
CA LEU A 263 6.89 -32.00 -8.31
C LEU A 263 6.07 -32.28 -9.58
N ALA A 264 6.70 -32.34 -10.76
CA ALA A 264 6.05 -32.70 -12.01
C ALA A 264 5.53 -34.14 -11.99
N LEU A 265 6.26 -35.07 -11.38
CA LEU A 265 5.84 -36.46 -11.19
C LEU A 265 4.64 -36.54 -10.24
N LEU A 266 4.67 -35.80 -9.12
CA LEU A 266 3.57 -35.72 -8.15
C LEU A 266 2.34 -35.00 -8.72
N LEU A 267 2.54 -33.98 -9.55
CA LEU A 267 1.48 -33.25 -10.25
C LEU A 267 1.01 -33.99 -11.50
N SER A 268 1.76 -34.95 -12.05
CA SER A 268 1.38 -35.66 -13.27
C SER A 268 0.02 -36.37 -13.20
N PRO A 269 -0.41 -37.01 -12.08
CA PRO A 269 -1.72 -37.63 -11.99
C PRO A 269 -2.82 -36.58 -11.93
N LEU A 270 -2.56 -35.44 -11.26
CA LEU A 270 -3.48 -34.31 -11.21
C LEU A 270 -3.62 -33.65 -12.58
N LEU A 271 -2.52 -33.38 -13.27
CA LEU A 271 -2.52 -32.85 -14.64
C LEU A 271 -3.20 -33.82 -15.61
N PHE A 272 -2.98 -35.12 -15.45
CA PHE A 272 -3.68 -36.15 -16.22
C PHE A 272 -5.17 -36.16 -15.92
N LEU A 273 -5.58 -36.01 -14.66
CA LEU A 273 -6.98 -35.91 -14.25
C LEU A 273 -7.63 -34.64 -14.79
N VAL A 274 -6.95 -33.49 -14.72
CA VAL A 274 -7.38 -32.23 -15.33
C VAL A 274 -7.53 -32.39 -16.84
N MET A 275 -6.52 -32.94 -17.52
CA MET A 275 -6.58 -33.22 -18.96
C MET A 275 -7.72 -34.18 -19.29
N ARG A 276 -7.97 -35.19 -18.47
CA ARG A 276 -9.08 -36.14 -18.66
C ARG A 276 -10.43 -35.51 -18.42
N ILE A 277 -10.55 -34.59 -17.45
CA ILE A 277 -11.73 -33.74 -17.27
C ILE A 277 -11.92 -32.86 -18.50
N PHE A 278 -10.87 -32.23 -19.03
CA PHE A 278 -10.94 -31.42 -20.25
C PHE A 278 -11.35 -32.26 -21.47
N ILE A 279 -10.82 -33.48 -21.63
CA ILE A 279 -11.22 -34.40 -22.70
C ILE A 279 -12.67 -34.85 -22.51
N PHE A 280 -13.10 -35.16 -21.28
CA PHE A 280 -14.47 -35.55 -20.98
C PHE A 280 -15.46 -34.40 -21.20
N LEU A 281 -15.17 -33.20 -20.69
CA LEU A 281 -15.89 -31.98 -21.04
C LEU A 281 -15.89 -31.76 -22.55
N GLY A 282 -14.79 -32.10 -23.22
CA GLY A 282 -14.63 -32.00 -24.65
C GLY A 282 -15.30 -33.08 -25.50
N GLN A 283 -15.81 -34.13 -24.86
CA GLN A 283 -16.69 -35.11 -25.48
C GLN A 283 -18.16 -34.73 -25.26
N TRP A 284 -18.49 -34.13 -24.12
CA TRP A 284 -19.82 -33.59 -23.82
C TRP A 284 -20.13 -32.33 -24.62
N VAL A 285 -19.18 -31.40 -24.65
CA VAL A 285 -19.11 -30.31 -25.61
C VAL A 285 -18.33 -30.90 -26.76
N ASP A 286 -19.01 -31.38 -27.80
CA ASP A 286 -18.37 -31.95 -28.98
C ASP A 286 -17.36 -30.94 -29.53
N ILE A 287 -16.10 -30.97 -29.05
CA ILE A 287 -15.09 -29.92 -29.29
C ILE A 287 -14.81 -29.85 -30.78
N GLY A 288 -14.94 -30.98 -31.48
CA GLY A 288 -14.98 -31.03 -32.93
C GLY A 288 -16.09 -30.15 -33.49
N ARG A 289 -17.34 -30.29 -33.03
CA ARG A 289 -18.43 -29.36 -33.38
C ARG A 289 -18.22 -27.95 -32.85
N PHE A 290 -17.67 -27.72 -31.67
CA PHE A 290 -17.47 -26.37 -31.13
C PHE A 290 -16.37 -25.63 -31.89
N PHE A 291 -15.25 -26.29 -32.19
CA PHE A 291 -14.22 -25.77 -33.10
C PHE A 291 -14.74 -25.70 -34.53
N GLN A 292 -15.53 -26.64 -35.03
CA GLN A 292 -16.18 -26.49 -36.33
C GLN A 292 -17.20 -25.36 -36.30
N ILE A 293 -17.89 -25.08 -35.20
CA ILE A 293 -18.78 -23.92 -35.06
C ILE A 293 -17.92 -22.65 -35.01
N LEU A 294 -16.81 -22.62 -34.29
CA LEU A 294 -15.89 -21.48 -34.22
C LEU A 294 -15.17 -21.24 -35.55
N VAL A 295 -14.76 -22.28 -36.25
CA VAL A 295 -14.11 -22.25 -37.56
C VAL A 295 -15.14 -21.95 -38.63
N ASN A 296 -16.34 -22.54 -38.60
CA ASN A 296 -17.43 -22.17 -39.50
C ASN A 296 -17.91 -20.76 -39.21
N PHE A 297 -17.90 -20.30 -37.96
CA PHE A 297 -18.21 -18.92 -37.57
C PHE A 297 -17.09 -17.97 -37.98
N ALA A 298 -15.83 -18.36 -37.87
CA ALA A 298 -14.68 -17.59 -38.33
C ALA A 298 -14.66 -17.52 -39.87
N ASN A 299 -14.95 -18.62 -40.56
CA ASN A 299 -15.06 -18.71 -42.01
C ASN A 299 -16.34 -18.02 -42.51
N GLN A 300 -17.44 -18.05 -41.76
CA GLN A 300 -18.65 -17.27 -42.04
C GLN A 300 -18.42 -15.79 -41.78
N LEU A 301 -17.66 -15.42 -40.74
CA LEU A 301 -17.23 -14.06 -40.50
C LEU A 301 -16.26 -13.61 -41.58
N GLU A 302 -15.32 -14.44 -42.01
CA GLU A 302 -14.38 -14.15 -43.09
C GLU A 302 -15.12 -14.08 -44.43
N ALA A 303 -16.08 -14.96 -44.68
CA ALA A 303 -16.95 -14.88 -45.85
C ALA A 303 -17.88 -13.67 -45.76
N LEU A 304 -18.45 -13.31 -44.60
CA LEU A 304 -19.21 -12.08 -44.40
C LEU A 304 -18.32 -10.84 -44.54
N ILE A 305 -17.08 -10.88 -44.07
CA ILE A 305 -16.11 -9.80 -44.18
C ILE A 305 -15.67 -9.69 -45.64
N ASN A 306 -15.42 -10.78 -46.36
CA ASN A 306 -15.00 -10.79 -47.75
C ASN A 306 -16.17 -10.49 -48.69
N GLU A 307 -17.38 -10.94 -48.39
CA GLU A 307 -18.62 -10.60 -49.09
C GLU A 307 -19.03 -9.17 -48.75
N MET A 308 -18.81 -8.69 -47.53
CA MET A 308 -18.90 -7.26 -47.22
C MET A 308 -17.83 -6.48 -47.99
N ILE A 309 -16.55 -6.87 -48.00
CA ILE A 309 -15.47 -6.17 -48.73
C ILE A 309 -15.76 -6.17 -50.23
N LYS A 310 -16.23 -7.29 -50.79
CA LYS A 310 -16.57 -7.44 -52.20
C LYS A 310 -17.86 -6.70 -52.57
N ASN A 311 -18.89 -6.73 -51.71
CA ASN A 311 -20.07 -5.87 -51.83
C ASN A 311 -19.72 -4.40 -51.59
N LEU A 312 -18.70 -4.08 -50.79
CA LEU A 312 -18.23 -2.71 -50.53
C LEU A 312 -17.35 -2.19 -51.67
N GLU A 313 -16.64 -3.05 -52.40
CA GLU A 313 -15.98 -2.73 -53.67
C GLU A 313 -17.00 -2.57 -54.80
N GLN A 314 -18.08 -3.34 -54.78
CA GLN A 314 -19.15 -3.30 -55.80
C GLN A 314 -20.16 -2.17 -55.55
N ILE A 315 -20.41 -1.80 -54.29
CA ILE A 315 -21.11 -0.57 -53.86
C ILE A 315 -20.08 0.56 -53.82
N GLY A 316 -19.48 0.86 -54.99
CA GLY A 316 -18.58 1.98 -55.24
C GLY A 316 -19.25 3.36 -55.09
N ASN A 317 -20.00 3.57 -54.00
CA ASN A 317 -20.29 4.87 -53.43
C ASN A 317 -19.59 4.93 -52.07
N VAL A 318 -18.47 5.64 -52.08
CA VAL A 318 -17.54 6.02 -50.99
C VAL A 318 -18.23 6.61 -49.73
N GLN A 319 -19.57 6.72 -49.71
CA GLN A 319 -20.33 7.47 -48.72
C GLN A 319 -20.79 6.65 -47.48
N GLN A 320 -20.84 5.32 -47.53
CA GLN A 320 -21.23 4.49 -46.38
C GLN A 320 -20.05 4.06 -45.47
N TRP A 321 -18.82 4.16 -45.96
CA TRP A 321 -17.59 3.96 -45.17
C TRP A 321 -17.38 5.03 -44.09
N ALA A 322 -18.05 6.19 -44.23
CA ALA A 322 -17.97 7.28 -43.27
C ALA A 322 -18.46 6.91 -41.86
N PHE A 323 -19.34 5.90 -41.69
CA PHE A 323 -19.83 5.53 -40.35
C PHE A 323 -18.86 4.65 -39.57
N LEU A 324 -18.20 3.68 -40.23
CA LEU A 324 -17.19 2.82 -39.58
C LEU A 324 -15.88 3.58 -39.35
N GLU A 325 -15.44 4.43 -40.29
CA GLU A 325 -14.37 5.40 -40.01
C GLU A 325 -14.74 6.34 -38.85
N LYS A 326 -16.01 6.76 -38.74
CA LYS A 326 -16.47 7.53 -37.58
C LYS A 326 -16.44 6.72 -36.28
N ILE A 327 -16.76 5.42 -36.28
CA ILE A 327 -16.71 4.60 -35.06
C ILE A 327 -15.28 4.31 -34.63
N PHE A 328 -14.40 3.89 -35.56
CA PHE A 328 -12.99 3.67 -35.24
C PHE A 328 -12.30 4.98 -34.85
N GLY A 329 -12.58 6.08 -35.58
CA GLY A 329 -12.14 7.42 -35.21
C GLY A 329 -12.71 7.88 -33.86
N PHE A 330 -13.94 7.49 -33.50
CA PHE A 330 -14.54 7.78 -32.19
C PHE A 330 -13.91 6.95 -31.06
N LEU A 331 -13.56 5.68 -31.30
CA LEU A 331 -12.83 4.85 -30.34
C LEU A 331 -11.39 5.34 -30.14
N GLU A 332 -10.71 5.72 -31.22
CA GLU A 332 -9.40 6.39 -31.17
C GLU A 332 -9.48 7.73 -30.44
N PHE A 333 -10.59 8.46 -30.57
CA PHE A 333 -10.87 9.67 -29.81
C PHE A 333 -11.16 9.41 -28.32
N LEU A 334 -11.76 8.27 -27.97
CA LEU A 334 -12.07 7.88 -26.59
C LEU A 334 -10.85 7.44 -25.79
N LYS A 335 -9.88 6.76 -26.41
CA LYS A 335 -8.64 6.31 -25.76
C LYS A 335 -7.89 7.41 -24.99
N PRO A 336 -7.58 8.58 -25.56
CA PRO A 336 -6.91 9.66 -24.83
C PRO A 336 -7.78 10.20 -23.69
N PHE A 337 -9.11 10.19 -23.83
CA PHE A 337 -10.02 10.59 -22.75
C PHE A 337 -9.93 9.63 -21.55
N PHE A 338 -9.88 8.32 -21.79
CA PHE A 338 -9.67 7.32 -20.73
C PHE A 338 -8.30 7.48 -20.06
N LEU A 339 -7.26 7.80 -20.83
CA LEU A 339 -5.92 8.06 -20.30
C LEU A 339 -5.92 9.28 -19.38
N TRP A 340 -6.46 10.41 -19.83
CA TRP A 340 -6.57 11.61 -19.00
C TRP A 340 -7.46 11.39 -17.79
N ALA A 341 -8.56 10.65 -17.94
CA ALA A 341 -9.42 10.28 -16.82
C ALA A 341 -8.66 9.43 -15.79
N ALA A 342 -7.86 8.45 -16.21
CA ALA A 342 -7.05 7.63 -15.32
C ALA A 342 -5.98 8.46 -14.58
N ILE A 343 -5.29 9.35 -15.28
CA ILE A 343 -4.29 10.25 -14.69
C ILE A 343 -4.95 11.21 -13.69
N LEU A 344 -6.06 11.86 -14.07
CA LEU A 344 -6.79 12.78 -13.20
C LEU A 344 -7.38 12.07 -11.98
N LEU A 345 -7.91 10.86 -12.16
CA LEU A 345 -8.40 10.02 -11.07
C LEU A 345 -7.26 9.66 -10.12
N PHE A 346 -6.09 9.30 -10.64
CA PHE A 346 -4.92 8.98 -9.82
C PHE A 346 -4.42 10.20 -9.04
N ILE A 347 -4.31 11.36 -9.69
CA ILE A 347 -3.96 12.63 -9.05
C ILE A 347 -4.99 12.99 -7.98
N GLY A 348 -6.28 12.86 -8.29
CA GLY A 348 -7.38 13.09 -7.35
C GLY A 348 -7.29 12.17 -6.13
N ALA A 349 -7.06 10.87 -6.34
CA ALA A 349 -6.85 9.90 -5.27
C ALA A 349 -5.63 10.25 -4.40
N LEU A 350 -4.52 10.67 -5.02
CA LEU A 350 -3.32 11.11 -4.33
C LEU A 350 -3.61 12.33 -3.43
N LEU A 351 -4.36 13.32 -3.94
CA LEU A 351 -4.79 14.49 -3.17
C LEU A 351 -5.75 14.13 -2.02
N LEU A 352 -6.62 13.12 -2.20
CA LEU A 352 -7.52 12.62 -1.16
C LEU A 352 -6.76 11.85 -0.06
N ILE A 353 -5.72 11.08 -0.42
CA ILE A 353 -4.88 10.39 0.55
C ILE A 353 -4.13 11.40 1.44
N VAL A 354 -3.62 12.49 0.86
CA VAL A 354 -2.99 13.58 1.62
C VAL A 354 -3.98 14.22 2.59
N ARG A 355 -5.27 14.29 2.23
CA ARG A 355 -6.33 14.75 3.14
C ARG A 355 -6.56 13.77 4.30
N GLY A 356 -6.56 12.47 4.02
CA GLY A 356 -6.78 11.41 5.02
C GLY A 356 -5.64 11.28 6.05
N GLN A 357 -4.41 11.63 5.68
CA GLN A 357 -3.26 11.55 6.59
C GLN A 357 -3.42 12.41 7.86
N ASN A 358 -4.11 13.55 7.80
CA ASN A 358 -4.36 14.39 8.99
C ASN A 358 -5.28 13.73 10.03
N TRP A 359 -6.05 12.70 9.66
CA TRP A 359 -6.93 11.99 10.58
C TRP A 359 -6.26 10.78 11.25
N ASN A 360 -5.28 10.15 10.61
CA ASN A 360 -4.64 8.95 11.16
C ASN A 360 -3.66 9.23 12.30
N GLU A 361 -3.03 10.41 12.34
CA GLU A 361 -2.08 10.75 13.42
C GLU A 361 -2.71 10.74 14.82
N ARG A 362 -4.04 10.86 14.93
CA ARG A 362 -4.75 10.75 16.21
C ARG A 362 -5.18 9.32 16.57
N SER A 363 -5.33 8.43 15.59
CA SER A 363 -5.81 7.05 15.82
C SER A 363 -4.67 6.06 15.98
N GLU A 364 -3.49 6.33 15.42
CA GLU A 364 -2.36 5.39 15.43
C GLU A 364 -1.63 5.32 16.78
N ALA A 365 -1.66 6.38 17.58
CA ALA A 365 -1.14 6.36 18.95
C ALA A 365 -1.87 5.34 19.85
N GLU A 366 -3.12 4.97 19.52
CA GLU A 366 -3.90 3.95 20.22
C GLU A 366 -3.73 2.54 19.59
N ALA A 367 -3.44 2.45 18.29
CA ALA A 367 -3.29 1.18 17.57
C ALA A 367 -1.92 0.50 17.81
N GLU A 368 -0.88 1.27 18.12
CA GLU A 368 0.48 0.77 18.40
C GLU A 368 0.53 -0.14 19.65
N TYR A 369 -0.43 -0.01 20.56
CA TYR A 369 -0.57 -0.91 21.72
C TYR A 369 -1.24 -2.26 21.40
N GLN A 370 -1.95 -2.38 20.27
CA GLN A 370 -2.65 -3.63 19.90
C GLN A 370 -1.82 -4.55 19.00
N ALA A 371 -0.92 -4.00 18.16
CA ALA A 371 -0.08 -4.80 17.26
C ALA A 371 0.99 -5.63 17.99
N LEU A 372 1.43 -5.20 19.18
CA LEU A 372 2.40 -5.94 20.00
C LEU A 372 1.80 -7.14 20.75
N ALA A 373 0.48 -7.33 20.71
CA ALA A 373 -0.21 -8.39 21.45
C ALA A 373 -0.54 -9.64 20.61
N ASP A 374 -0.33 -9.62 19.30
CA ASP A 374 -0.74 -10.72 18.40
C ASP A 374 0.45 -11.22 17.57
N GLN A 375 1.40 -11.87 18.26
CA GLN A 375 2.64 -12.41 17.66
C GLN A 375 2.46 -13.81 17.05
N ASP A 376 1.29 -14.42 17.18
CA ASP A 376 0.99 -15.78 16.70
C ASP A 376 -0.05 -15.77 15.57
N SER A 377 0.39 -15.52 14.33
CA SER A 377 -0.03 -16.24 13.10
C SER A 377 0.22 -15.47 11.78
N ILE A 378 1.51 -15.33 11.43
CA ILE A 378 2.00 -14.69 10.19
C ILE A 378 1.44 -15.35 8.89
N ILE A 379 1.18 -16.65 8.91
CA ILE A 379 0.66 -17.40 7.75
C ILE A 379 -0.84 -17.11 7.53
N ASN A 380 -1.58 -16.87 8.61
CA ASN A 380 -3.00 -16.53 8.54
C ASN A 380 -3.20 -15.12 7.99
N HIS A 381 -2.33 -14.16 8.32
CA HIS A 381 -2.42 -12.81 7.76
C HIS A 381 -2.10 -12.73 6.26
N LEU A 382 -1.18 -13.55 5.75
CA LEU A 382 -0.89 -13.60 4.31
C LEU A 382 -2.04 -14.27 3.54
N ARG A 383 -2.56 -15.38 4.08
CA ARG A 383 -3.74 -16.06 3.54
C ARG A 383 -4.96 -15.15 3.58
N ASP A 384 -5.16 -14.41 4.68
CA ASP A 384 -6.27 -13.47 4.82
C ASP A 384 -6.09 -12.22 3.96
N ALA A 385 -4.87 -11.75 3.71
CA ALA A 385 -4.65 -10.62 2.80
C ALA A 385 -4.91 -11.00 1.33
N LEU A 386 -4.45 -12.19 0.91
CA LEU A 386 -4.71 -12.73 -0.42
C LEU A 386 -6.19 -13.11 -0.59
N ARG A 387 -6.80 -13.72 0.43
CA ARG A 387 -8.22 -14.05 0.46
C ARG A 387 -9.07 -12.78 0.48
N LYS A 388 -8.73 -11.74 1.27
CA LYS A 388 -9.39 -10.43 1.22
C LYS A 388 -9.21 -9.71 -0.11
N ALA A 389 -8.10 -9.92 -0.83
CA ALA A 389 -7.89 -9.36 -2.17
C ALA A 389 -8.71 -10.09 -3.24
N PHE A 390 -8.81 -11.42 -3.16
CA PHE A 390 -9.68 -12.24 -4.01
C PHE A 390 -11.16 -12.03 -3.70
N ASP A 391 -11.52 -11.95 -2.41
CA ASP A 391 -12.87 -11.66 -1.93
C ASP A 391 -13.25 -10.25 -2.38
N LYS A 392 -12.36 -9.24 -2.35
CA LYS A 392 -12.62 -7.91 -2.94
C LYS A 392 -12.91 -7.92 -4.43
N MET A 393 -12.33 -8.87 -5.18
CA MET A 393 -12.55 -9.01 -6.62
C MET A 393 -13.84 -9.79 -6.90
N ALA A 394 -14.18 -10.78 -6.06
CA ALA A 394 -15.44 -11.51 -6.09
C ALA A 394 -16.64 -10.69 -5.53
N GLU A 395 -16.39 -9.74 -4.63
CA GLU A 395 -17.36 -8.84 -3.99
C GLU A 395 -17.94 -7.77 -4.93
N GLY A 396 -17.44 -7.67 -6.17
CA GLY A 396 -18.13 -6.95 -7.25
C GLY A 396 -19.49 -7.56 -7.64
N LEU A 397 -19.77 -8.81 -7.24
CA LEU A 397 -21.02 -9.53 -7.55
C LEU A 397 -21.91 -9.80 -6.32
N GLY A 398 -21.47 -9.47 -5.09
CA GLY A 398 -22.10 -9.93 -3.84
C GLY A 398 -22.59 -8.82 -2.90
N GLN A 399 -23.11 -7.71 -3.43
CA GLN A 399 -23.32 -6.45 -2.70
C GLN A 399 -24.40 -6.45 -1.60
N VAL A 400 -25.12 -7.55 -1.36
CA VAL A 400 -26.27 -7.57 -0.43
C VAL A 400 -25.92 -8.06 0.99
N MET A 401 -24.89 -8.91 1.16
CA MET A 401 -24.59 -9.49 2.49
C MET A 401 -23.59 -8.69 3.35
N ARG A 402 -22.96 -7.64 2.81
CA ARG A 402 -21.81 -6.97 3.44
C ARG A 402 -22.13 -5.74 4.30
N LEU A 403 -23.37 -5.25 4.26
CA LEU A 403 -23.80 -4.15 5.12
C LEU A 403 -23.82 -4.53 6.60
N ARG A 404 -24.02 -5.82 6.93
CA ARG A 404 -24.14 -6.28 8.33
C ARG A 404 -22.79 -6.31 9.06
N ASN A 405 -21.76 -6.93 8.47
CA ASN A 405 -20.44 -7.06 9.12
C ASN A 405 -19.70 -5.71 9.25
N ALA A 406 -19.88 -4.80 8.30
CA ALA A 406 -19.33 -3.45 8.42
C ALA A 406 -19.98 -2.67 9.57
N ARG A 407 -21.31 -2.76 9.72
CA ARG A 407 -22.04 -2.12 10.84
C ARG A 407 -21.59 -2.64 12.20
N GLN A 408 -21.42 -3.95 12.34
CA GLN A 408 -20.95 -4.57 13.58
C GLN A 408 -19.54 -4.10 14.00
N LEU A 409 -18.63 -3.91 13.04
CA LEU A 409 -17.30 -3.34 13.29
C LEU A 409 -17.38 -1.86 13.74
N PHE A 410 -18.24 -1.06 13.12
CA PHE A 410 -18.46 0.32 13.56
C PHE A 410 -19.06 0.38 14.97
N GLY A 411 -19.97 -0.54 15.30
CA GLY A 411 -20.53 -0.68 16.65
C GLY A 411 -19.46 -0.97 17.70
N ALA A 412 -18.59 -1.94 17.44
CA ALA A 412 -17.47 -2.27 18.32
C ALA A 412 -16.55 -1.05 18.58
N MET A 413 -16.21 -0.29 17.54
CA MET A 413 -15.42 0.94 17.66
C MET A 413 -16.13 2.01 18.52
N ARG A 414 -17.45 2.13 18.37
CA ARG A 414 -18.28 3.08 19.10
C ARG A 414 -18.30 2.75 20.59
N ILE A 415 -18.44 1.47 20.95
CA ILE A 415 -18.37 0.97 22.33
C ILE A 415 -17.00 1.26 22.95
N ARG A 416 -15.89 1.01 22.23
CA ARG A 416 -14.53 1.33 22.72
C ARG A 416 -14.38 2.82 23.02
N ARG A 417 -14.90 3.69 22.14
CA ARG A 417 -14.86 5.14 22.33
C ARG A 417 -15.67 5.59 23.56
N ILE A 418 -16.85 5.01 23.77
CA ILE A 418 -17.68 5.30 24.95
C ILE A 418 -16.91 4.98 26.24
N TYR A 419 -16.30 3.80 26.32
CA TYR A 419 -15.50 3.42 27.49
C TYR A 419 -14.28 4.32 27.68
N ALA A 420 -13.59 4.72 26.60
CA ALA A 420 -12.49 5.68 26.68
C ALA A 420 -12.93 7.05 27.22
N HIS A 421 -14.08 7.56 26.76
CA HIS A 421 -14.64 8.81 27.29
C HIS A 421 -15.06 8.69 28.76
N LEU A 422 -15.55 7.53 29.19
CA LEU A 422 -15.82 7.26 30.60
C LEU A 422 -14.53 7.35 31.46
N MET A 423 -13.42 6.82 30.96
CA MET A 423 -12.11 6.94 31.63
C MET A 423 -11.60 8.38 31.68
N ASP A 424 -11.75 9.16 30.60
CA ASP A 424 -11.37 10.59 30.60
C ASP A 424 -12.24 11.38 31.60
N LEU A 425 -13.55 11.10 31.64
CA LEU A 425 -14.47 11.71 32.59
C LEU A 425 -14.09 11.39 34.04
N SER A 426 -13.74 10.14 34.35
CA SER A 426 -13.31 9.75 35.70
C SER A 426 -11.97 10.41 36.08
N ALA A 427 -11.02 10.49 35.15
CA ALA A 427 -9.74 11.16 35.35
C ALA A 427 -9.91 12.67 35.65
N ARG A 428 -10.85 13.34 34.96
CA ARG A 428 -11.18 14.76 35.21
C ARG A 428 -11.86 15.00 36.55
N LEU A 429 -12.49 13.98 37.13
CA LEU A 429 -13.06 13.99 38.47
C LEU A 429 -12.04 13.56 39.54
N ASP A 430 -10.73 13.58 39.22
CA ASP A 430 -9.61 13.17 40.09
C ASP A 430 -9.63 11.68 40.51
N HIS A 431 -10.32 10.82 39.74
CA HIS A 431 -10.34 9.37 39.92
C HIS A 431 -9.92 8.63 38.63
N PRO A 432 -8.65 8.74 38.19
CA PRO A 432 -8.15 7.99 37.04
C PRO A 432 -8.05 6.49 37.35
N ARG A 433 -8.29 5.64 36.34
CA ARG A 433 -8.06 4.20 36.44
C ARG A 433 -6.54 3.91 36.47
N PRO A 434 -6.00 3.23 37.49
CA PRO A 434 -4.62 2.77 37.46
C PRO A 434 -4.38 1.75 36.34
N GLU A 435 -3.22 1.81 35.68
CA GLU A 435 -2.90 0.88 34.57
C GLU A 435 -2.94 -0.59 35.00
N SER A 436 -2.60 -0.88 36.25
CA SER A 436 -2.60 -2.23 36.83
C SER A 436 -3.99 -2.82 37.06
N LYS A 437 -5.06 -2.01 37.08
CA LYS A 437 -6.41 -2.47 37.39
C LYS A 437 -7.20 -2.83 36.15
N THR A 438 -7.85 -3.98 36.13
CA THR A 438 -8.75 -4.36 35.03
C THR A 438 -10.03 -3.49 35.01
N PRO A 439 -10.77 -3.42 33.88
CA PRO A 439 -12.06 -2.73 33.83
C PRO A 439 -13.04 -3.17 34.93
N LEU A 440 -13.10 -4.48 35.23
CA LEU A 440 -13.95 -5.02 36.30
C LEU A 440 -13.46 -4.62 37.70
N GLU A 441 -12.15 -4.63 37.93
CA GLU A 441 -11.58 -4.19 39.22
C GLU A 441 -11.76 -2.70 39.49
N PHE A 442 -11.92 -1.90 38.43
CA PHE A 442 -12.14 -0.46 38.54
C PHE A 442 -13.63 -0.09 38.63
N LEU A 443 -14.53 -1.01 38.26
CA LEU A 443 -15.97 -0.77 38.28
C LEU A 443 -16.51 -0.35 39.67
N PRO A 444 -16.11 -0.97 40.80
CA PRO A 444 -16.55 -0.52 42.14
C PRO A 444 -16.18 0.93 42.45
N ASN A 445 -15.03 1.39 41.95
CA ASN A 445 -14.61 2.79 42.12
C ASN A 445 -15.51 3.72 41.31
N LEU A 446 -15.90 3.34 40.08
CA LEU A 446 -16.83 4.11 39.26
C LEU A 446 -18.22 4.15 39.89
N GLU A 447 -18.70 3.04 40.45
CA GLU A 447 -19.99 3.00 41.15
C GLU A 447 -20.00 3.84 42.42
N GLY A 448 -18.87 3.91 43.13
CA GLY A 448 -18.69 4.83 44.26
C GLY A 448 -18.74 6.30 43.81
N LEU A 449 -18.20 6.60 42.64
CA LEU A 449 -18.20 7.94 42.05
C LEU A 449 -19.58 8.33 41.49
N PHE A 450 -20.32 7.38 40.90
CA PHE A 450 -21.65 7.58 40.30
C PHE A 450 -22.68 6.62 40.91
N PRO A 451 -23.08 6.81 42.18
CA PRO A 451 -23.96 5.86 42.89
C PRO A 451 -25.36 5.74 42.27
N ALA A 452 -25.81 6.74 41.52
CA ALA A 452 -27.10 6.74 40.82
C ALA A 452 -27.06 6.08 39.44
N SER A 453 -25.89 5.67 38.94
CA SER A 453 -25.72 5.16 37.57
C SER A 453 -24.97 3.81 37.53
N LYS A 454 -25.14 3.00 38.58
CA LYS A 454 -24.43 1.71 38.69
C LYS A 454 -24.75 0.76 37.54
N SER A 455 -26.03 0.62 37.21
CA SER A 455 -26.48 -0.24 36.12
C SER A 455 -25.95 0.20 34.76
N GLU A 456 -25.89 1.51 34.49
CA GLU A 456 -25.27 2.03 33.26
C GLU A 456 -23.76 1.74 33.18
N LEU A 457 -23.04 1.88 34.30
CA LEU A 457 -21.61 1.62 34.36
C LEU A 457 -21.28 0.14 34.14
N GLU A 458 -22.04 -0.75 34.76
CA GLU A 458 -21.96 -2.21 34.54
C GLU A 458 -22.18 -2.54 33.05
N MET A 459 -23.23 -1.97 32.44
CA MET A 459 -23.59 -2.20 31.04
C MET A 459 -22.48 -1.76 30.07
N ILE A 460 -21.96 -0.54 30.24
CA ILE A 460 -20.87 0.00 29.41
C ILE A 460 -19.61 -0.86 29.57
N THR A 461 -19.27 -1.25 30.80
CA THR A 461 -18.09 -2.05 31.11
C THR A 461 -18.20 -3.46 30.52
N ALA A 462 -19.36 -4.11 30.63
CA ALA A 462 -19.62 -5.42 30.06
C ALA A 462 -19.57 -5.40 28.52
N ALA A 463 -20.16 -4.39 27.88
CA ALA A 463 -20.07 -4.21 26.44
C ALA A 463 -18.63 -4.01 25.95
N TYR A 464 -17.84 -3.21 26.68
CA TYR A 464 -16.43 -3.02 26.37
C TYR A 464 -15.63 -4.33 26.46
N LEU A 465 -15.85 -5.14 27.49
CA LEU A 465 -15.16 -6.43 27.66
C LEU A 465 -15.50 -7.39 26.53
N ARG A 466 -16.78 -7.50 26.14
CA ARG A 466 -17.19 -8.33 25.00
C ARG A 466 -16.45 -7.93 23.72
N VAL A 467 -16.42 -6.64 23.41
CA VAL A 467 -15.69 -6.09 22.26
C VAL A 467 -14.17 -6.28 22.36
N ARG A 468 -13.61 -6.23 23.58
CA ARG A 468 -12.18 -6.44 23.82
C ARG A 468 -11.77 -7.89 23.60
N TYR A 469 -12.65 -8.84 23.93
CA TYR A 469 -12.43 -10.28 23.73
C TYR A 469 -13.00 -10.82 22.42
N GLY A 470 -13.29 -9.94 21.44
CA GLY A 470 -13.60 -10.33 20.06
C GLY A 470 -15.08 -10.58 19.75
N ALA A 471 -15.99 -10.40 20.71
CA ALA A 471 -17.42 -10.43 20.42
C ALA A 471 -17.87 -9.11 19.78
N LEU A 472 -18.53 -9.19 18.61
CA LEU A 472 -19.12 -8.03 17.94
C LEU A 472 -20.57 -7.83 18.44
N PRO A 473 -21.04 -6.58 18.55
CA PRO A 473 -22.44 -6.32 18.88
C PRO A 473 -23.35 -6.95 17.82
N GLU A 474 -24.43 -7.56 18.27
CA GLU A 474 -25.30 -8.35 17.37
C GLU A 474 -26.24 -7.45 16.57
N ASP A 475 -26.67 -6.33 17.17
CA ASP A 475 -27.66 -5.40 16.60
C ASP A 475 -27.38 -3.91 16.91
N ASP A 476 -27.95 -3.02 16.10
CA ASP A 476 -27.88 -1.57 16.27
C ASP A 476 -28.64 -1.10 17.52
N GLU A 477 -29.69 -1.81 17.93
CA GLU A 477 -30.44 -1.54 19.17
C GLU A 477 -29.55 -1.64 20.41
N GLU A 478 -28.65 -2.65 20.45
CA GLU A 478 -27.72 -2.85 21.55
C GLU A 478 -26.76 -1.65 21.71
N ILE A 479 -26.29 -1.11 20.59
CA ILE A 479 -25.40 0.06 20.57
C ILE A 479 -26.15 1.30 21.06
N GLU A 480 -27.39 1.50 20.63
CA GLU A 480 -28.22 2.64 21.04
C GLU A 480 -28.51 2.62 22.55
N VAL A 481 -28.76 1.43 23.12
CA VAL A 481 -28.93 1.24 24.56
C VAL A 481 -27.65 1.65 25.31
N ILE A 482 -26.47 1.21 24.85
CA ILE A 482 -25.18 1.57 25.46
C ILE A 482 -24.90 3.08 25.34
N GLU A 483 -25.25 3.69 24.21
CA GLU A 483 -25.12 5.14 24.04
C GLU A 483 -26.06 5.93 24.95
N SER A 484 -27.28 5.46 25.14
CA SER A 484 -28.22 6.07 26.08
C SER A 484 -27.69 6.01 27.51
N ALA A 485 -27.11 4.87 27.90
CA ALA A 485 -26.47 4.67 29.20
C ALA A 485 -25.31 5.65 29.38
N TRP A 486 -24.44 5.77 28.36
CA TRP A 486 -23.35 6.73 28.37
C TRP A 486 -23.82 8.18 28.47
N LYS A 487 -24.88 8.56 27.75
CA LYS A 487 -25.43 9.92 27.80
C LYS A 487 -25.91 10.30 29.21
N ARG A 488 -26.54 9.37 29.93
CA ARG A 488 -26.96 9.57 31.33
C ARG A 488 -25.75 9.76 32.25
N VAL A 489 -24.76 8.86 32.19
CA VAL A 489 -23.52 8.94 32.98
C VAL A 489 -22.75 10.23 32.68
N SER A 490 -22.61 10.58 31.40
CA SER A 490 -21.87 11.78 30.97
C SER A 490 -22.55 13.07 31.44
N THR A 491 -23.87 13.16 31.36
CA THR A 491 -24.62 14.33 31.85
C THR A 491 -24.38 14.53 33.35
N ARG A 492 -24.49 13.44 34.13
CA ARG A 492 -24.25 13.46 35.57
C ARG A 492 -22.81 13.86 35.92
N GLY A 493 -21.82 13.29 35.23
CA GLY A 493 -20.42 13.65 35.46
C GLY A 493 -20.08 15.08 35.06
N GLN A 494 -20.77 15.65 34.07
CA GLN A 494 -20.63 17.08 33.74
C GLN A 494 -21.24 17.99 34.81
N GLU A 495 -22.36 17.61 35.43
CA GLU A 495 -22.92 18.32 36.60
C GLU A 495 -21.92 18.32 37.75
N MET A 496 -21.35 17.16 38.08
CA MET A 496 -20.33 17.03 39.13
C MET A 496 -19.07 17.87 38.83
N LEU A 497 -18.60 17.88 37.58
CA LEU A 497 -17.47 18.72 37.18
C LEU A 497 -17.75 20.21 37.33
N LYS A 498 -18.99 20.66 37.10
CA LYS A 498 -19.39 22.05 37.35
C LYS A 498 -19.37 22.36 38.84
N GLU A 499 -19.91 21.49 39.68
CA GLU A 499 -19.90 21.66 41.14
C GLU A 499 -18.48 21.73 41.71
N VAL A 500 -17.58 20.86 41.24
CA VAL A 500 -16.16 20.87 41.63
C VAL A 500 -15.48 22.17 41.20
N LYS A 501 -15.77 22.68 40.00
CA LYS A 501 -15.22 23.95 39.51
C LYS A 501 -15.75 25.17 40.26
N THR A 502 -16.98 25.14 40.77
CA THR A 502 -17.54 26.25 41.55
C THR A 502 -17.04 26.28 42.99
N ARG A 503 -16.49 25.17 43.50
CA ARG A 503 -15.94 25.06 44.86
C ARG A 503 -14.45 25.38 44.94
N LYS A 504 -13.74 25.36 43.81
CA LYS A 504 -12.37 25.85 43.67
C LYS A 504 -12.42 27.33 43.29
#